data_AF-A0A7V9CVY1-F1
#
_entry.id   AF-A0A7V9CVY1-F1
#
_cell.length_a   1.000
_cell.length_b   1.000
_cell.length_c   1.000
_cell.angle_alpha   90.00
_cell.angle_beta   90.00
_cell.angle_gamma   90.00
#
_symmetry.space_group_name_H-M   'P 1'
#
loop_
_entity.id
_entity.type
_entity.pdbx_description
1 polymer ?
#
loop_
_entity_poly.entity_id
_entity_poly.type
_entity_poly.pdbx_seq_one_letter_code
_entity_poly.pdbx_strand_id
1 'polypeptide(L)'
;MLSGEALLIIEGEERPLRQWDFVHCPPKTQHVIVGAGDGPCTVFAVGALEHHTVRLPDGTLDGAPDWGAYTVDEAALRHGAGVEEETTDAEQAYARFPEPEPTRYRDGWLPG
;
A
#
# COMPACT_ATOMS: atom_id res chain seq x y z
N MET A 1 6.92 -8.66 -7.21
CA MET A 1 5.69 -9.39 -7.63
C MET A 1 5.92 -10.89 -7.57
N LEU A 2 5.03 -11.65 -6.91
CA LEU A 2 5.11 -13.12 -6.86
C LEU A 2 4.20 -13.82 -7.88
N SER A 3 3.02 -13.25 -8.18
CA SER A 3 2.07 -13.77 -9.17
C SER A 3 1.13 -12.68 -9.68
N GLY A 4 0.55 -12.88 -10.85
CA GLY A 4 -0.37 -11.93 -11.49
C GLY A 4 0.31 -10.66 -12.01
N GLU A 5 -0.52 -9.65 -12.26
CA GLU A 5 -0.11 -8.34 -12.79
C GLU A 5 -0.56 -7.25 -11.81
N ALA A 6 0.22 -6.17 -11.72
CA ALA A 6 -0.14 -5.00 -10.93
C ALA A 6 0.28 -3.73 -11.67
N LEU A 7 -0.33 -2.61 -11.31
CA LEU A 7 0.13 -1.28 -11.68
C LEU A 7 0.80 -0.65 -10.47
N LEU A 8 2.09 -0.32 -10.60
CA LEU A 8 2.79 0.53 -9.66
C LEU A 8 2.58 1.98 -10.06
N ILE A 9 2.05 2.77 -9.15
CA ILE A 9 2.04 4.22 -9.23
C ILE A 9 3.18 4.67 -8.33
N ILE A 10 4.23 5.28 -8.88
CA ILE A 10 5.43 5.67 -8.13
C ILE A 10 5.85 7.07 -8.55
N GLU A 11 5.91 8.01 -7.59
CA GLU A 11 6.25 9.42 -7.85
C GLU A 11 5.42 10.04 -9.00
N GLY A 12 4.11 9.75 -9.04
CA GLY A 12 3.19 10.22 -10.09
C GLY A 12 3.27 9.46 -11.43
N GLU A 13 4.16 8.49 -11.58
CA GLU A 13 4.29 7.68 -12.80
C GLU A 13 3.61 6.32 -12.68
N GLU A 14 2.90 5.92 -13.74
CA GLU A 14 2.28 4.60 -13.87
C GLU A 14 3.23 3.61 -14.54
N ARG A 15 3.55 2.51 -13.86
CA ARG A 15 4.47 1.46 -14.33
C ARG A 15 3.85 0.08 -14.15
N PRO A 16 3.63 -0.69 -15.22
CA PRO A 16 3.14 -2.05 -15.10
C PRO A 16 4.20 -2.93 -14.42
N LEU A 17 3.75 -3.78 -13.51
CA LEU A 17 4.55 -4.82 -12.86
C LEU A 17 4.02 -6.19 -13.26
N ARG A 18 4.93 -7.08 -13.65
CA ARG A 18 4.67 -8.49 -13.92
C ARG A 18 5.36 -9.38 -12.90
N GLN A 19 5.05 -10.67 -12.95
CA GLN A 19 5.69 -11.67 -12.11
C GLN A 19 7.22 -11.53 -12.12
N TRP A 20 7.81 -11.58 -10.93
CA TRP A 20 9.26 -11.46 -10.66
C TRP A 20 9.88 -10.08 -10.84
N ASP A 21 9.08 -9.06 -11.20
CA ASP A 21 9.57 -7.69 -11.10
C ASP A 21 9.85 -7.34 -9.62
N PHE A 22 10.99 -6.70 -9.42
CA PHE A 22 11.48 -6.21 -8.14
C PHE A 22 11.51 -4.68 -8.17
N VAL A 23 10.99 -4.06 -7.11
CA VAL A 23 10.92 -2.61 -6.96
C VAL A 23 11.54 -2.25 -5.62
N HIS A 24 12.46 -1.29 -5.63
CA HIS A 24 12.99 -0.68 -4.44
C HIS A 24 12.34 0.70 -4.28
N CYS A 25 11.70 0.94 -3.13
CA CYS A 25 11.20 2.26 -2.73
C CYS A 25 12.10 2.78 -1.60
N PRO A 26 13.01 3.75 -1.86
CA PRO A 26 13.70 4.47 -0.78
C PRO A 26 12.72 5.09 0.23
N PRO A 27 13.18 5.48 1.43
CA PRO A 27 12.33 6.18 2.39
C PRO A 27 11.64 7.38 1.74
N LYS A 28 10.35 7.54 2.05
CA LYS A 28 9.47 8.61 1.55
C LYS A 28 9.13 8.55 0.06
N THR A 29 9.51 7.49 -0.66
CA THR A 29 9.01 7.27 -2.02
C THR A 29 7.49 7.13 -2.00
N GLN A 30 6.80 8.01 -2.70
CA GLN A 30 5.36 7.95 -2.90
C GLN A 30 5.07 6.76 -3.80
N HIS A 31 4.33 5.78 -3.29
CA HIS A 31 3.96 4.62 -4.08
C HIS A 31 2.61 4.03 -3.68
N VAL A 32 1.89 3.54 -4.68
CA VAL A 32 0.66 2.77 -4.54
C VAL A 32 0.75 1.57 -5.50
N ILE A 33 0.30 0.40 -5.07
CA ILE A 33 0.22 -0.79 -5.92
C ILE A 33 -1.25 -1.14 -6.08
N VAL A 34 -1.70 -1.16 -7.33
CA VAL A 34 -3.08 -1.51 -7.70
C VAL A 34 -3.06 -2.86 -8.41
N GLY A 35 -3.92 -3.78 -8.02
CA GLY A 35 -4.08 -5.05 -8.74
C GLY A 35 -4.53 -4.78 -10.18
N ALA A 36 -3.90 -5.45 -11.15
CA ALA A 36 -4.18 -5.26 -12.57
C ALA A 36 -4.44 -6.60 -13.28
N GLY A 37 -4.92 -6.53 -14.52
CA GLY A 37 -5.29 -7.68 -15.32
C GLY A 37 -6.61 -8.33 -14.87
N ASP A 38 -6.81 -9.59 -15.25
CA ASP A 38 -8.08 -10.31 -15.10
C ASP A 38 -8.18 -11.16 -13.82
N GLY A 39 -7.17 -11.12 -12.94
CA GLY A 39 -7.06 -12.03 -11.81
C GLY A 39 -6.33 -11.47 -10.60
N PRO A 40 -6.21 -12.26 -9.51
CA PRO A 40 -5.52 -11.83 -8.31
C PRO A 40 -4.01 -11.64 -8.57
N CYS A 41 -3.43 -10.66 -7.90
CA CYS A 41 -1.99 -10.45 -7.86
C CYS A 41 -1.44 -10.64 -6.45
N THR A 42 -0.23 -11.21 -6.34
CA THR A 42 0.45 -11.39 -5.05
C THR A 42 1.68 -10.51 -4.99
N VAL A 43 1.72 -9.62 -4.01
CA VAL A 43 2.86 -8.76 -3.69
C VAL A 43 3.51 -9.26 -2.40
N PHE A 44 4.82 -9.39 -2.43
CA PHE A 44 5.62 -9.57 -1.22
C PHE A 44 6.41 -8.28 -0.97
N ALA A 45 6.10 -7.60 0.13
CA ALA A 45 6.72 -6.35 0.53
C ALA A 45 7.45 -6.54 1.87
N VAL A 46 8.67 -6.01 1.94
CA VAL A 46 9.49 -6.00 3.16
C VAL A 46 10.03 -4.58 3.32
N GLY A 47 9.95 -4.04 4.54
CA GLY A 47 10.43 -2.71 4.85
C GLY A 47 10.64 -2.53 6.36
N ALA A 48 11.30 -1.44 6.73
CA ALA A 48 11.59 -1.10 8.13
C ALA A 48 10.38 -0.42 8.80
N LEU A 49 9.26 -1.15 8.86
CA LEU A 49 7.99 -0.67 9.42
C LEU A 49 8.14 -0.22 10.88
N GLU A 50 9.10 -0.76 11.64
CA GLU A 50 9.35 -0.31 13.02
C GLU A 50 9.69 1.17 13.17
N HIS A 51 10.15 1.83 12.09
CA HIS A 51 10.46 3.26 12.10
C HIS A 51 9.30 4.16 11.67
N HIS A 52 8.22 3.60 11.10
CA HIS A 52 7.09 4.40 10.62
C HIS A 52 5.94 4.52 11.64
N THR A 53 5.85 3.62 12.60
CA THR A 53 4.76 3.57 13.59
C THR A 53 5.27 3.33 14.99
N VAL A 54 4.68 4.01 15.95
CA VAL A 54 4.89 3.81 17.38
C VAL A 54 3.69 3.09 17.99
N ARG A 55 3.94 2.22 18.96
CA ARG A 55 2.88 1.62 19.78
C ARG A 55 2.62 2.51 20.98
N LEU A 56 1.40 3.02 21.11
CA LEU A 56 0.99 3.88 22.21
C LEU A 56 0.73 3.04 23.49
N PRO A 57 0.70 3.66 24.68
CA PRO A 57 0.49 2.95 25.95
C PRO A 57 -0.82 2.15 26.03
N ASP A 58 -1.85 2.55 25.29
CA ASP A 58 -3.13 1.85 25.21
C ASP A 58 -3.12 0.67 24.21
N GLY A 59 -1.99 0.44 23.53
CA GLY A 59 -1.80 -0.64 22.58
C GLY A 59 -2.19 -0.31 21.14
N THR A 60 -2.68 0.91 20.86
CA THR A 60 -2.91 1.39 19.49
C THR A 60 -1.60 1.68 18.77
N LEU A 61 -1.65 1.75 17.44
CA LEU A 61 -0.52 2.13 16.60
C LEU A 61 -0.77 3.52 16.03
N ASP A 62 0.24 4.38 16.11
CA ASP A 62 0.19 5.72 15.54
C ASP A 62 1.45 5.97 14.71
N GLY A 63 1.39 6.91 13.77
CA GLY A 63 2.52 7.28 12.93
C GLY A 63 3.65 7.93 13.74
N ALA A 64 4.91 7.58 13.46
CA ALA A 64 6.06 8.27 14.05
C ALA A 64 6.17 9.72 13.51
N PRO A 65 6.55 10.75 14.29
CA PRO A 65 6.44 12.16 13.87
C PRO A 65 7.04 12.53 12.50
N ASP A 66 8.00 11.77 11.98
CA ASP A 66 8.67 11.99 10.70
C ASP A 66 8.43 10.89 9.65
N TRP A 67 7.44 10.01 9.86
CA TRP A 67 7.13 8.87 8.99
C TRP A 67 6.77 9.30 7.56
N GLY A 68 6.17 10.49 7.42
CA GLY A 68 5.71 11.04 6.15
C GLY A 68 4.26 11.50 6.23
N ALA A 69 3.53 11.34 5.13
CA ALA A 69 2.10 11.62 5.02
C ALA A 69 1.48 10.74 3.93
N TYR A 70 0.16 10.57 3.99
CA TYR A 70 -0.66 10.17 2.85
C TYR A 70 -0.85 11.40 1.97
N THR A 71 -0.15 11.43 0.83
CA THR A 71 -0.16 12.59 -0.08
C THR A 71 -1.16 12.39 -1.21
N VAL A 72 -1.72 13.50 -1.71
CA VAL A 72 -2.59 13.48 -2.89
C VAL A 72 -1.76 13.18 -4.14
N ASP A 73 -2.20 12.21 -4.94
CA ASP A 73 -1.58 11.85 -6.21
C ASP A 73 -2.68 11.62 -7.26
N GLU A 74 -2.61 12.36 -8.37
CA GLU A 74 -3.63 12.31 -9.42
C GLU A 74 -3.70 10.94 -10.10
N ALA A 75 -2.58 10.23 -10.24
CA ALA A 75 -2.58 8.88 -10.81
C ALA A 75 -3.26 7.90 -9.85
N ALA A 76 -2.94 7.94 -8.57
CA ALA A 76 -3.58 7.11 -7.56
C ALA A 76 -5.09 7.37 -7.48
N LEU A 77 -5.52 8.64 -7.59
CA LEU A 77 -6.95 9.00 -7.61
C LEU A 77 -7.69 8.43 -8.84
N ARG A 78 -7.06 8.41 -10.03
CA ARG A 78 -7.67 7.79 -11.24
C ARG A 78 -7.99 6.31 -11.04
N HIS A 79 -7.24 5.62 -10.18
CA HIS A 79 -7.42 4.20 -9.87
C HIS A 79 -8.19 3.95 -8.56
N GLY A 80 -8.77 5.00 -7.95
CA GLY A 80 -9.48 4.88 -6.67
C GLY A 80 -8.59 4.45 -5.51
N ALA A 81 -7.28 4.67 -5.63
CA ALA A 81 -6.25 4.18 -4.72
C ALA A 81 -5.48 5.30 -4.00
N GLY A 82 -5.85 6.57 -4.23
CA GLY A 82 -5.30 7.76 -3.54
C GLY A 82 -6.21 8.36 -2.47
N VAL A 83 -5.68 9.30 -1.69
CA VAL A 83 -6.43 10.18 -0.77
C VAL A 83 -6.77 11.51 -1.47
N GLU A 84 -7.92 12.11 -1.13
CA GLU A 84 -8.36 13.39 -1.70
C GLU A 84 -7.78 14.61 -0.96
N GLU A 85 -7.43 14.43 0.31
CA GLU A 85 -6.77 15.43 1.15
C GLU A 85 -5.51 14.82 1.76
N GLU A 86 -4.42 15.60 1.78
CA GLU A 86 -3.18 15.17 2.44
C GLU A 86 -3.41 15.05 3.94
N THR A 87 -2.94 13.95 4.53
CA THR A 87 -3.08 13.71 5.96
C THR A 87 -1.95 12.85 6.51
N THR A 88 -1.63 13.04 7.78
CA THR A 88 -0.75 12.14 8.55
C THR A 88 -1.55 11.12 9.36
N ASP A 89 -2.88 11.20 9.34
CA ASP A 89 -3.80 10.34 10.09
C ASP A 89 -4.25 9.16 9.23
N ALA A 90 -3.88 7.95 9.65
CA ALA A 90 -4.25 6.72 8.96
C ALA A 90 -5.77 6.45 9.01
N GLU A 91 -6.46 6.80 10.10
CA GLU A 91 -7.91 6.62 10.20
C GLU A 91 -8.63 7.48 9.16
N GLN A 92 -8.18 8.73 8.98
CA GLN A 92 -8.71 9.61 7.93
C GLN A 92 -8.38 9.07 6.53
N ALA A 93 -7.13 8.65 6.29
CA ALA A 93 -6.69 8.16 4.98
C ALA A 93 -7.46 6.91 4.53
N TYR A 94 -7.80 6.02 5.46
CA TYR A 94 -8.50 4.77 5.19
C TYR A 94 -10.01 4.81 5.50
N ALA A 95 -10.58 5.93 5.93
CA ALA A 95 -11.98 6.06 6.39
C ALA A 95 -13.04 5.53 5.40
N ARG A 96 -12.74 5.52 4.09
CA ARG A 96 -13.66 4.99 3.06
C ARG A 96 -13.73 3.46 3.00
N PHE A 97 -12.82 2.76 3.66
CA PHE A 97 -12.75 1.30 3.69
C PHE A 97 -13.31 0.75 5.02
N PRO A 98 -13.87 -0.47 5.02
CA PRO A 98 -14.21 -1.14 6.26
C PRO A 98 -12.96 -1.43 7.10
N GLU A 99 -13.15 -1.58 8.41
CA GLU A 99 -12.07 -1.96 9.32
C GLU A 99 -11.47 -3.31 8.90
N PRO A 100 -10.13 -3.43 8.84
CA PRO A 100 -9.47 -4.67 8.42
C PRO A 100 -9.66 -5.77 9.47
N GLU A 101 -10.12 -6.93 9.03
CA GLU A 101 -10.28 -8.10 9.88
C GLU A 101 -9.23 -9.17 9.56
N PRO A 102 -8.62 -9.81 10.58
CA PRO A 102 -7.76 -10.97 10.36
C PRO A 102 -8.51 -12.07 9.60
N THR A 103 -7.93 -12.52 8.48
CA THR A 103 -8.52 -13.57 7.64
C THR A 103 -7.59 -14.77 7.56
N ARG A 104 -8.20 -15.97 7.50
CA ARG A 104 -7.47 -17.19 7.14
C ARG A 104 -7.14 -17.17 5.66
N TYR A 105 -6.06 -17.88 5.32
CA TYR A 105 -5.76 -18.24 3.94
C TYR A 105 -6.96 -18.94 3.28
N ARG A 106 -7.21 -18.64 2.00
CA ARG A 106 -8.23 -19.29 1.18
C ARG A 106 -7.57 -19.89 -0.06
N ASP A 107 -8.07 -21.04 -0.48
CA ASP A 107 -7.57 -21.72 -1.68
C ASP A 107 -7.63 -20.79 -2.89
N GLY A 108 -6.55 -20.78 -3.69
CA GLY A 108 -6.39 -19.92 -4.87
C GLY A 108 -5.84 -18.52 -4.61
N TRP A 109 -5.49 -18.16 -3.36
CA TRP A 109 -4.83 -16.87 -3.09
C TRP A 109 -3.36 -16.84 -3.50
N LEU A 110 -2.64 -17.95 -3.32
CA LEU A 110 -1.29 -18.13 -3.84
C LEU A 110 -1.31 -19.21 -4.93
N PRO A 111 -0.52 -19.06 -6.00
CA PRO A 111 -0.35 -20.13 -6.97
C PRO A 111 0.40 -21.30 -6.31
N GLY A 112 -0.20 -22.49 -6.32
CA GLY A 112 0.35 -23.71 -5.73
C GLY A 112 -0.71 -24.78 -5.54
#